data_AF-A0A813XPE3-F1
#
_entry.id   AF-A0A813XPE3-F1
#
_cell.length_a   1.000
_cell.length_b   1.000
_cell.length_c   1.000
_cell.angle_alpha   90.00
_cell.angle_beta   90.00
_cell.angle_gamma   90.00
#
_symmetry.space_group_name_H-M   'P 1'
#
loop_
_entity.id
_entity.type
_entity.pdbx_description
1 polymer ?
#
loop_
_entity_poly.entity_id
_entity_poly.type
_entity_poly.pdbx_seq_one_letter_code
_entity_poly.pdbx_strand_id
1 'polypeptide(L)'
;MIETLNDTFFVQNVNFATFLKANGTKGNILDYIITDSSDRISFIEPRAPLGNINQGHIMMKWTYKIEELQSKNHRISSFNYRKADYISMNSVFESTNWGLKFRDLDVNQMYENFLGEYHKVVEKYVPVKINTIGRVKPNWLNRDIKKLIDKKNKSWLKCRKTKFSNRKMVKQYDETKKLCFKEIKKAVRRYERNLAKHCKSNPKSIYAYMNKKSKVRDSITALKINDKIVTDRLEIAKSFNLYFKSVFTRQEIGDPPAFSLRTDKIFKINPFKSV
;
A
#
# COMPACT_ATOMS: atom_id res chain seq x y z
N MET A 1 -31.45 -3.48 6.69
CA MET A 1 -30.65 -3.07 5.51
C MET A 1 -29.22 -2.71 5.90
N ILE A 2 -28.97 -1.84 6.89
CA ILE A 2 -27.59 -1.52 7.32
C ILE A 2 -26.90 -2.72 8.01
N GLU A 3 -27.62 -3.48 8.83
CA GLU A 3 -27.07 -4.70 9.47
C GLU A 3 -26.63 -5.77 8.43
N THR A 4 -27.42 -5.95 7.37
CA THR A 4 -27.10 -6.86 6.26
C THR A 4 -25.88 -6.41 5.44
N LEU A 5 -25.51 -5.12 5.48
CA LEU A 5 -24.29 -4.61 4.82
C LEU A 5 -23.03 -5.00 5.61
N ASN A 6 -23.11 -4.98 6.94
CA ASN A 6 -22.00 -5.40 7.81
C ASN A 6 -21.66 -6.88 7.62
N ASP A 7 -22.67 -7.74 7.45
CA ASP A 7 -22.48 -9.17 7.20
C ASP A 7 -21.89 -9.48 5.81
N THR A 8 -21.98 -8.52 4.88
CA THR A 8 -21.50 -8.66 3.50
C THR A 8 -20.24 -7.85 3.20
N PHE A 9 -19.62 -7.24 4.24
CA PHE A 9 -18.42 -6.39 4.15
C PHE A 9 -18.59 -5.19 3.20
N PHE A 10 -19.82 -4.74 2.96
CA PHE A 10 -20.09 -3.50 2.22
C PHE A 10 -20.17 -2.33 3.20
N VAL A 11 -19.69 -1.17 2.76
CA VAL A 11 -19.67 0.06 3.54
C VAL A 11 -20.63 1.06 2.91
N GLN A 12 -21.52 1.60 3.74
CA GLN A 12 -22.32 2.77 3.39
C GLN A 12 -21.48 4.02 3.68
N ASN A 13 -21.45 4.98 2.75
CA ASN A 13 -20.53 6.12 2.82
C ASN A 13 -21.20 7.47 3.13
N VAL A 14 -22.54 7.59 3.07
CA VAL A 14 -23.26 8.86 3.24
C VAL A 14 -23.56 9.10 4.73
N ASN A 15 -22.98 10.13 5.32
CA ASN A 15 -23.08 10.41 6.76
C ASN A 15 -23.86 11.70 7.11
N PHE A 16 -24.60 12.26 6.13
CA PHE A 16 -25.41 13.47 6.30
C PHE A 16 -26.82 13.26 5.75
N ALA A 17 -27.78 14.06 6.22
CA ALA A 17 -29.16 14.04 5.75
C ALA A 17 -29.23 14.30 4.24
N THR A 18 -29.92 13.46 3.48
CA THR A 18 -29.96 13.54 2.02
C THR A 18 -31.22 14.25 1.50
N PHE A 19 -32.11 14.65 2.41
CA PHE A 19 -33.31 15.42 2.08
C PHE A 19 -33.40 16.69 2.94
N LEU A 20 -33.58 17.83 2.29
CA LEU A 20 -33.84 19.12 2.94
C LEU A 20 -35.35 19.29 3.15
N LYS A 21 -35.77 19.55 4.38
CA LYS A 21 -37.18 19.86 4.72
C LYS A 21 -37.39 21.38 4.70
N ALA A 22 -38.56 21.83 4.25
CA ALA A 22 -38.95 23.24 4.15
C ALA A 22 -38.81 24.04 5.45
N ASN A 23 -38.86 23.37 6.60
CA ASN A 23 -38.80 23.98 7.93
C ASN A 23 -37.39 24.00 8.55
N GLY A 24 -36.34 23.64 7.81
CA GLY A 24 -34.95 23.64 8.31
C GLY A 24 -34.59 22.54 9.32
N THR A 25 -35.52 21.63 9.63
CA THR A 25 -35.23 20.50 10.54
C THR A 25 -34.34 19.45 9.88
N LYS A 26 -33.54 18.73 10.69
CA LYS A 26 -32.68 17.64 10.19
C LYS A 26 -33.52 16.62 9.39
N GLY A 27 -33.12 16.42 8.13
CA GLY A 27 -33.72 15.45 7.24
C GLY A 27 -33.29 14.01 7.54
N ASN A 28 -33.80 13.08 6.74
CA ASN A 28 -33.43 11.67 6.83
C ASN A 28 -32.27 11.35 5.88
N ILE A 29 -31.56 10.24 6.14
CA ILE A 29 -30.56 9.66 5.23
C ILE A 29 -31.25 8.49 4.53
N LEU A 30 -31.82 8.72 3.34
CA LEU A 30 -32.50 7.68 2.57
C LEU A 30 -31.82 7.39 1.24
N ASP A 31 -30.86 8.23 0.83
CA ASP A 31 -30.05 8.03 -0.35
C ASP A 31 -28.68 7.48 0.07
N TYR A 32 -28.32 6.30 -0.43
CA TYR A 32 -27.14 5.57 0.01
C TYR A 32 -26.11 5.44 -1.10
N ILE A 33 -24.83 5.59 -0.74
CA ILE A 33 -23.71 5.22 -1.60
C ILE A 33 -22.98 4.06 -0.92
N ILE A 34 -23.08 2.87 -1.52
CA ILE A 34 -22.58 1.62 -0.96
C ILE A 34 -21.39 1.13 -1.79
N THR A 35 -20.28 0.80 -1.13
CA THR A 35 -19.04 0.34 -1.77
C THR A 35 -18.44 -0.85 -1.04
N ASP A 36 -17.52 -1.57 -1.69
CA ASP A 36 -16.79 -2.71 -1.09
C ASP A 36 -15.64 -2.29 -0.15
N SER A 37 -15.40 -0.97 -0.02
CA SER A 37 -14.49 -0.35 0.93
C SER A 37 -14.80 1.14 1.05
N SER A 38 -14.69 1.73 2.24
CA SER A 38 -14.74 3.18 2.47
C SER A 38 -13.70 3.93 1.65
N ASP A 39 -12.56 3.30 1.36
CA ASP A 39 -11.43 3.92 0.67
C ASP A 39 -11.73 4.18 -0.82
N ARG A 40 -12.82 3.62 -1.36
CA ARG A 40 -13.28 3.83 -2.74
C ARG A 40 -13.69 5.28 -3.00
N ILE A 41 -14.06 6.01 -1.95
CA ILE A 41 -14.59 7.37 -2.03
C ILE A 41 -13.82 8.23 -1.03
N SER A 42 -13.24 9.34 -1.50
CA SER A 42 -12.47 10.25 -0.65
C SER A 42 -13.31 11.33 0.02
N PHE A 43 -14.40 11.76 -0.62
CA PHE A 43 -15.29 12.81 -0.12
C PHE A 43 -16.62 12.80 -0.88
N ILE A 44 -17.74 12.98 -0.17
CA ILE A 44 -19.07 13.19 -0.75
C ILE A 44 -19.47 14.63 -0.44
N GLU A 45 -19.49 15.45 -1.47
CA GLU A 45 -19.84 16.86 -1.38
C GLU A 45 -21.36 17.03 -1.53
N PRO A 46 -22.08 17.55 -0.52
CA PRO A 46 -23.45 17.97 -0.68
C PRO A 46 -23.50 19.21 -1.58
N ARG A 47 -24.40 19.18 -2.56
CA ARG A 47 -24.66 20.25 -3.52
C ARG A 47 -26.10 20.75 -3.34
N ALA A 48 -26.46 21.79 -4.09
CA ALA A 48 -27.81 22.36 -4.03
C ALA A 48 -28.89 21.27 -4.25
N PRO A 49 -30.03 21.35 -3.55
CA PRO A 49 -31.11 20.38 -3.73
C PRO A 49 -31.62 20.32 -5.17
N LEU A 50 -31.95 19.12 -5.64
CA LEU A 50 -32.74 18.92 -6.86
C LEU A 50 -34.19 19.29 -6.57
N GLY A 51 -34.71 20.30 -7.27
CA GLY A 51 -36.08 20.79 -7.11
C GLY A 51 -36.15 22.13 -6.39
N ASN A 52 -37.02 22.24 -5.38
CA ASN A 52 -37.22 23.49 -4.64
C ASN A 52 -36.02 23.78 -3.73
N ILE A 53 -35.52 25.02 -3.76
CA ILE A 53 -34.35 25.46 -2.98
C ILE A 53 -34.50 25.26 -1.47
N ASN A 54 -35.75 25.27 -0.97
CA ASN A 54 -36.06 25.09 0.45
C ASN A 54 -36.50 23.65 0.79
N GLN A 55 -36.75 22.79 -0.19
CA GLN A 55 -37.24 21.43 0.04
C GLN A 55 -36.91 20.50 -1.13
N GLY A 56 -36.06 19.50 -0.89
CA GLY A 56 -35.68 18.57 -1.94
C GLY A 56 -34.53 17.64 -1.57
N HIS A 57 -34.20 16.74 -2.49
CA HIS A 57 -33.07 15.83 -2.32
C HIS A 57 -31.76 16.57 -2.56
N ILE A 58 -30.83 16.46 -1.61
CA ILE A 58 -29.49 17.03 -1.71
C ILE A 58 -28.73 16.28 -2.80
N MET A 59 -28.27 17.03 -3.80
CA MET A 59 -27.37 16.46 -4.80
C MET A 59 -26.05 16.07 -4.13
N MET A 60 -25.52 14.90 -4.49
CA MET A 60 -24.24 14.43 -3.99
C MET A 60 -23.24 14.35 -5.13
N LYS A 61 -22.06 14.94 -4.94
CA LYS A 61 -20.93 14.81 -5.88
C LYS A 61 -19.78 14.10 -5.19
N TRP A 62 -19.24 13.05 -5.83
CA TRP A 62 -18.10 12.31 -5.30
C TRP A 62 -17.20 11.81 -6.42
N THR A 63 -15.99 11.40 -6.04
CA THR A 63 -15.03 10.72 -6.93
C THR A 63 -14.93 9.26 -6.53
N TYR A 64 -15.08 8.35 -7.50
CA TYR A 64 -14.95 6.92 -7.28
C TYR A 64 -13.58 6.40 -7.75
N LYS A 65 -12.83 5.73 -6.86
CA LYS A 65 -11.53 5.14 -7.16
C LYS A 65 -11.71 3.75 -7.78
N ILE A 66 -11.48 3.67 -9.09
CA ILE A 66 -11.41 2.41 -9.83
C ILE A 66 -10.09 1.72 -9.50
N GLU A 67 -10.14 0.40 -9.33
CA GLU A 67 -8.93 -0.41 -9.19
C GLU A 67 -8.21 -0.42 -10.54
N GLU A 68 -7.04 0.20 -10.61
CA GLU A 68 -6.16 0.00 -11.74
C GLU A 68 -5.64 -1.44 -11.67
N LEU A 69 -6.13 -2.31 -12.55
CA LEU A 69 -5.56 -3.65 -12.74
C LEU A 69 -4.12 -3.45 -13.23
N GLN A 70 -3.17 -3.36 -12.31
CA GLN A 70 -1.76 -3.32 -12.65
C GLN A 70 -1.33 -4.72 -13.10
N SER A 71 -1.71 -5.11 -14.31
CA SER A 71 -1.15 -6.25 -15.01
C SER A 71 0.20 -5.87 -15.59
N LYS A 72 1.20 -5.67 -14.74
CA LYS A 72 2.54 -5.46 -15.25
C LYS A 72 3.53 -6.33 -14.49
N ASN A 73 3.85 -7.47 -15.11
CA ASN A 73 5.09 -8.19 -14.86
C ASN A 73 6.25 -7.28 -15.30
N HIS A 74 6.49 -6.20 -14.57
CA HIS A 74 7.63 -5.35 -14.83
C HIS A 74 8.87 -6.05 -14.30
N ARG A 75 9.85 -6.24 -15.19
CA ARG A 75 11.23 -6.39 -14.75
C ARG A 75 11.62 -5.05 -14.15
N ILE A 76 11.69 -4.97 -12.83
CA ILE A 76 12.20 -3.77 -12.15
C ILE A 76 13.69 -3.99 -11.97
N SER A 77 14.50 -3.23 -12.70
CA SER A 77 15.93 -3.11 -12.38
C SER A 77 16.08 -2.25 -11.12
N SER A 78 16.96 -2.66 -10.22
CA SER A 78 17.39 -1.84 -9.09
C SER A 78 18.87 -2.03 -8.86
N PHE A 79 19.56 -1.04 -8.32
CA PHE A 79 20.93 -1.20 -7.86
C PHE A 79 21.04 -2.25 -6.74
N ASN A 80 22.11 -3.04 -6.76
CA ASN A 80 22.42 -4.05 -5.76
C ASN A 80 23.55 -3.57 -4.85
N TYR A 81 23.20 -2.68 -3.92
CA TYR A 81 24.13 -2.13 -2.94
C TYR A 81 24.86 -3.18 -2.08
N ARG A 82 24.31 -4.39 -1.94
CA ARG A 82 25.01 -5.48 -1.24
C ARG A 82 26.29 -5.93 -1.98
N LYS A 83 26.36 -5.73 -3.29
CA LYS A 83 27.49 -6.07 -4.15
C LYS A 83 28.20 -4.81 -4.71
N ALA A 84 27.95 -3.65 -4.10
CA ALA A 84 28.63 -2.43 -4.50
C ALA A 84 30.13 -2.52 -4.18
N ASP A 85 30.96 -1.96 -5.05
CA ASP A 85 32.38 -1.75 -4.79
C ASP A 85 32.57 -0.47 -3.97
N TYR A 86 32.35 -0.57 -2.66
CA TYR A 86 32.47 0.57 -1.75
C TYR A 86 33.89 1.13 -1.66
N ILE A 87 34.93 0.33 -1.93
CA ILE A 87 36.32 0.79 -1.88
C ILE A 87 36.53 1.80 -3.00
N SER A 88 36.15 1.44 -4.24
CA SER A 88 36.24 2.35 -5.38
C SER A 88 35.32 3.56 -5.24
N MET A 89 34.11 3.39 -4.72
CA MET A 89 33.19 4.52 -4.47
C MET A 89 33.78 5.53 -3.50
N ASN A 90 34.29 5.07 -2.35
CA ASN A 90 34.89 5.93 -1.34
C ASN A 90 36.12 6.66 -1.89
N SER A 91 36.98 5.97 -2.65
CA SER A 91 38.14 6.60 -3.30
C SER A 91 37.74 7.75 -4.24
N VAL A 92 36.65 7.58 -5.01
CA VAL A 92 36.14 8.66 -5.88
C VAL A 92 35.58 9.82 -5.05
N PHE A 93 34.86 9.54 -3.98
CA PHE A 93 34.31 10.59 -3.11
C PHE A 93 35.38 11.35 -2.34
N GLU A 94 36.45 10.68 -1.90
CA GLU A 94 37.60 11.28 -1.21
C GLU A 94 38.44 12.14 -2.17
N SER A 95 38.61 11.71 -3.42
CA SER A 95 39.35 12.48 -4.43
C SER A 95 38.55 13.63 -5.04
N THR A 96 37.23 13.70 -4.79
CA THR A 96 36.38 14.78 -5.29
C THR A 96 36.58 16.06 -4.47
N ASN A 97 36.96 17.16 -5.14
CA ASN A 97 37.07 18.46 -4.49
C ASN A 97 35.68 19.10 -4.29
N TRP A 98 35.01 18.70 -3.19
CA TRP A 98 33.70 19.23 -2.81
C TRP A 98 33.72 20.74 -2.55
N GLY A 99 34.80 21.26 -1.96
CA GLY A 99 34.93 22.70 -1.70
C GLY A 99 34.92 23.55 -2.97
N LEU A 100 35.46 23.02 -4.08
CA LEU A 100 35.37 23.66 -5.39
C LEU A 100 33.97 23.46 -6.01
N LYS A 101 33.44 22.23 -5.97
CA LYS A 101 32.12 21.90 -6.55
C LYS A 101 30.94 22.61 -5.88
N PHE A 102 31.08 22.99 -4.62
CA PHE A 102 30.06 23.69 -3.84
C PHE A 102 30.33 25.18 -3.69
N ARG A 103 31.40 25.70 -4.28
CA ARG A 103 31.74 27.11 -4.19
C ARG A 103 30.64 27.97 -4.82
N ASP A 104 30.23 29.01 -4.11
CA ASP A 104 29.24 29.99 -4.53
C ASP A 104 27.86 29.42 -4.89
N LEU A 105 27.56 28.19 -4.42
CA LEU A 105 26.26 27.55 -4.62
C LEU A 105 25.36 27.73 -3.40
N ASP A 106 24.06 27.79 -3.62
CA ASP A 106 23.09 27.63 -2.54
C ASP A 106 22.95 26.16 -2.13
N VAL A 107 22.30 25.91 -0.98
CA VAL A 107 22.14 24.57 -0.42
C VAL A 107 21.41 23.61 -1.38
N ASN A 108 20.42 24.09 -2.13
CA ASN A 108 19.71 23.23 -3.09
C ASN A 108 20.61 22.88 -4.26
N GLN A 109 21.36 23.85 -4.78
CA GLN A 109 22.33 23.63 -5.86
C GLN A 109 23.45 22.68 -5.43
N MET A 110 23.96 22.81 -4.20
CA MET A 110 24.93 21.86 -3.63
C MET A 110 24.35 20.44 -3.56
N TYR A 111 23.09 20.31 -3.10
CA TYR A 111 22.41 19.02 -2.98
C TYR A 111 22.21 18.35 -4.35
N GLU A 112 21.75 19.08 -5.35
CA GLU A 112 21.59 18.56 -6.72
C GLU A 112 22.94 18.14 -7.32
N ASN A 113 23.99 18.94 -7.13
CA ASN A 113 25.35 18.58 -7.58
C ASN A 113 25.88 17.33 -6.87
N PHE A 114 25.65 17.21 -5.56
CA PHE A 114 25.99 16.01 -4.81
C PHE A 114 25.26 14.79 -5.34
N LEU A 115 23.94 14.87 -5.53
CA LEU A 115 23.15 13.77 -6.08
C LEU A 115 23.64 13.37 -7.47
N GLY A 116 23.96 14.34 -8.33
CA GLY A 116 24.53 14.10 -9.65
C GLY A 116 25.82 13.28 -9.60
N GLU A 117 26.78 13.67 -8.77
CA GLU A 117 28.02 12.90 -8.59
C GLU A 117 27.79 11.53 -7.94
N TYR A 118 26.95 11.48 -6.92
CA TYR A 118 26.57 10.23 -6.26
C TYR A 118 25.96 9.23 -7.25
N HIS A 119 25.04 9.68 -8.11
CA HIS A 119 24.41 8.83 -9.12
C HIS A 119 25.40 8.31 -10.15
N LYS A 120 26.34 9.14 -10.64
CA LYS A 120 27.42 8.68 -11.56
C LYS A 120 28.26 7.57 -10.92
N VAL A 121 28.63 7.76 -9.65
CA VAL A 121 29.41 6.77 -8.89
C VAL A 121 28.60 5.49 -8.68
N VAL A 122 27.31 5.61 -8.34
CA VAL A 122 26.41 4.45 -8.17
C VAL A 122 26.26 3.67 -9.48
N GLU A 123 26.04 4.35 -10.60
CA GLU A 123 25.90 3.71 -11.92
C GLU A 123 27.14 2.93 -12.32
N LYS A 124 28.33 3.45 -11.97
CA LYS A 124 29.61 2.82 -12.32
C LYS A 124 29.98 1.65 -11.40
N TYR A 125 29.74 1.78 -10.09
CA TYR A 125 30.30 0.86 -9.09
C TYR A 125 29.25 -0.01 -8.38
N VAL A 126 27.95 0.19 -8.65
CA VAL A 126 26.89 -0.62 -8.07
C VAL A 126 26.22 -1.47 -9.15
N PRO A 127 26.37 -2.81 -9.10
CA PRO A 127 25.74 -3.68 -10.09
C PRO A 127 24.22 -3.56 -10.10
N VAL A 128 23.61 -3.61 -11.28
CA VAL A 128 22.16 -3.65 -11.42
C VAL A 128 21.67 -5.09 -11.23
N LYS A 129 20.68 -5.30 -10.36
CA LYS A 129 19.93 -6.55 -10.28
C LYS A 129 18.58 -6.39 -10.96
N ILE A 130 18.21 -7.39 -11.77
CA ILE A 130 16.87 -7.50 -12.33
C ILE A 130 16.01 -8.21 -11.29
N ASN A 131 15.09 -7.47 -10.69
CA ASN A 131 14.08 -8.08 -9.82
C ASN A 131 12.90 -8.51 -10.69
N THR A 132 12.77 -9.81 -10.91
CA THR A 132 11.52 -10.36 -11.37
C THR A 132 10.56 -10.30 -10.19
N ILE A 133 9.54 -9.45 -10.24
CA ILE A 133 8.43 -9.53 -9.30
C ILE A 133 7.68 -10.83 -9.64
N GLY A 134 8.14 -11.94 -9.06
CA GLY A 134 7.41 -13.19 -9.09
C GLY A 134 6.06 -13.00 -8.39
N ARG A 135 5.05 -13.79 -8.78
CA ARG A 135 3.77 -13.82 -8.06
C ARG A 135 4.05 -14.05 -6.58
N VAL A 136 3.77 -13.04 -5.74
CA VAL A 136 3.96 -13.12 -4.30
C VAL A 136 3.08 -14.25 -3.77
N LYS A 137 3.72 -15.29 -3.25
CA LYS A 137 2.99 -16.43 -2.69
C LYS A 137 2.18 -15.95 -1.48
N PRO A 138 0.94 -16.41 -1.31
CA PRO A 138 0.20 -16.10 -0.10
C PRO A 138 0.84 -16.79 1.10
N ASN A 139 0.85 -16.12 2.24
CA ASN A 139 1.51 -16.61 3.47
C ASN A 139 0.88 -17.90 4.02
N TRP A 140 -0.37 -18.19 3.67
CA TRP A 140 -1.05 -19.44 4.04
C TRP A 140 -0.67 -20.63 3.14
N LEU A 141 0.04 -20.40 2.02
CA LEU A 141 0.39 -21.46 1.07
C LEU A 141 1.57 -22.28 1.58
N ASN A 142 1.32 -23.54 1.89
CA ASN A 142 2.36 -24.51 2.22
C ASN A 142 2.60 -25.51 1.06
N ARG A 143 3.62 -26.37 1.22
CA ARG A 143 4.03 -27.35 0.20
C ARG A 143 2.92 -28.33 -0.15
N ASP A 144 2.14 -28.79 0.84
CA ASP A 144 1.10 -29.80 0.63
C ASP A 144 -0.12 -29.24 -0.09
N ILE A 145 -0.54 -28.02 0.25
CA ILE A 145 -1.60 -27.30 -0.45
C ILE A 145 -1.16 -27.02 -1.89
N LYS A 146 0.11 -26.65 -2.11
CA LYS A 146 0.65 -26.50 -3.47
C LYS A 146 0.54 -27.81 -4.26
N LYS A 147 0.94 -28.94 -3.67
CA LYS A 147 0.77 -30.27 -4.31
C LYS A 147 -0.69 -30.55 -4.66
N LEU A 148 -1.65 -30.20 -3.78
CA LEU A 148 -3.08 -30.35 -4.04
C LEU A 148 -3.57 -29.45 -5.18
N ILE A 149 -3.13 -28.19 -5.24
CA ILE A 149 -3.42 -27.27 -6.33
C ILE A 149 -2.89 -27.82 -7.66
N ASP A 150 -1.63 -28.30 -7.66
CA ASP A 150 -1.00 -28.88 -8.85
C ASP A 150 -1.72 -30.15 -9.30
N LYS A 151 -2.10 -31.03 -8.35
CA LYS A 151 -2.89 -32.24 -8.64
C LYS A 151 -4.25 -31.88 -9.23
N LYS A 152 -4.97 -30.91 -8.63
CA LYS A 152 -6.26 -30.41 -9.14
C LYS A 152 -6.12 -29.89 -10.57
N ASN A 153 -5.10 -29.08 -10.85
CA ASN A 153 -4.86 -28.49 -12.17
C ASN A 153 -4.51 -29.58 -13.20
N LYS A 154 -3.66 -30.54 -12.85
CA LYS A 154 -3.34 -31.70 -13.71
C LYS A 154 -4.58 -32.53 -14.02
N SER A 155 -5.41 -32.83 -13.03
CA SER A 155 -6.66 -33.59 -13.23
C SER A 155 -7.65 -32.84 -14.11
N TRP A 156 -7.77 -31.51 -13.95
CA TRP A 156 -8.54 -30.67 -14.87
C TRP A 156 -7.99 -30.81 -16.30
N LEU A 157 -6.72 -30.52 -16.55
CA LEU A 157 -6.16 -30.62 -17.91
C LEU A 157 -6.41 -31.99 -18.58
N LYS A 158 -6.36 -33.07 -17.80
CA LYS A 158 -6.73 -34.41 -18.28
C LYS A 158 -8.21 -34.53 -18.65
N CYS A 159 -9.13 -34.08 -17.79
CA CYS A 159 -10.57 -34.04 -18.10
C CYS A 159 -10.86 -33.17 -19.34
N ARG A 160 -10.12 -32.08 -19.54
CA ARG A 160 -10.24 -31.23 -20.74
C ARG A 160 -9.91 -31.99 -22.01
N LYS A 161 -8.77 -32.70 -22.00
CA LYS A 161 -8.28 -33.47 -23.15
C LYS A 161 -9.27 -34.56 -23.55
N THR A 162 -9.94 -35.18 -22.58
CA THR A 162 -10.96 -36.20 -22.84
C THR A 162 -12.36 -35.63 -23.07
N LYS A 163 -12.53 -34.30 -23.19
CA LYS A 163 -13.84 -33.64 -23.29
C LYS A 163 -14.83 -34.11 -22.21
N PHE A 164 -14.31 -34.40 -21.01
CA PHE A 164 -15.09 -34.88 -19.86
C PHE A 164 -15.84 -36.21 -20.08
N SER A 165 -15.53 -36.98 -21.13
CA SER A 165 -16.22 -38.25 -21.41
C SER A 165 -15.92 -39.34 -20.37
N ASN A 166 -14.72 -39.31 -19.77
CA ASN A 166 -14.31 -40.29 -18.78
C ASN A 166 -14.82 -39.94 -17.37
N ARG A 167 -15.92 -40.58 -16.95
CA ARG A 167 -16.56 -40.38 -15.64
C ARG A 167 -15.62 -40.59 -14.44
N LYS A 168 -14.70 -41.57 -14.51
CA LYS A 168 -13.73 -41.83 -13.43
C LYS A 168 -12.76 -40.65 -13.25
N MET A 169 -12.30 -40.05 -14.34
CA MET A 169 -11.42 -38.88 -14.29
C MET A 169 -12.14 -37.64 -13.77
N VAL A 170 -13.39 -37.43 -14.19
CA VAL A 170 -14.23 -36.33 -13.70
C VAL A 170 -14.47 -36.47 -12.20
N LYS A 171 -14.80 -37.67 -11.71
CA LYS A 171 -14.96 -37.95 -10.28
C LYS A 171 -13.69 -37.64 -9.49
N GLN A 172 -12.53 -38.12 -9.96
CA GLN A 172 -11.23 -37.83 -9.33
C GLN A 172 -10.90 -36.34 -9.28
N TYR A 173 -11.24 -35.59 -10.35
CA TYR A 173 -11.08 -34.13 -10.36
C TYR A 173 -11.95 -33.47 -9.30
N ASP A 174 -13.24 -33.84 -9.19
CA ASP A 174 -14.16 -33.26 -8.22
C ASP A 174 -13.73 -33.54 -6.77
N GLU A 175 -13.34 -34.77 -6.46
CA GLU A 175 -12.78 -35.15 -5.15
C GLU A 175 -11.52 -34.32 -4.82
N THR A 176 -10.60 -34.20 -5.78
CA THR A 176 -9.37 -33.42 -5.61
C THR A 176 -9.67 -31.92 -5.43
N LYS A 177 -10.66 -31.38 -6.17
CA LYS A 177 -11.12 -29.99 -6.06
C LYS A 177 -11.69 -29.72 -4.67
N LYS A 178 -12.58 -30.59 -4.17
CA LYS A 178 -13.19 -30.48 -2.84
C LYS A 178 -12.14 -30.53 -1.73
N LEU A 179 -11.22 -31.49 -1.80
CA LEU A 179 -10.12 -31.61 -0.83
C LEU A 179 -9.21 -30.37 -0.86
N CYS A 180 -8.79 -29.94 -2.06
CA CYS A 180 -7.96 -28.75 -2.24
C CYS A 180 -8.62 -27.50 -1.62
N PHE A 181 -9.92 -27.31 -1.84
CA PHE A 181 -10.66 -26.17 -1.31
C PHE A 181 -10.77 -26.22 0.22
N LYS A 182 -11.05 -27.40 0.79
CA LYS A 182 -11.10 -27.63 2.24
C LYS A 182 -9.78 -27.26 2.91
N GLU A 183 -8.66 -27.75 2.38
CA GLU A 183 -7.34 -27.49 2.94
C GLU A 183 -6.89 -26.03 2.79
N ILE A 184 -7.23 -25.37 1.67
CA ILE A 184 -7.00 -23.93 1.52
C ILE A 184 -7.77 -23.15 2.59
N LYS A 185 -9.07 -23.41 2.78
CA LYS A 185 -9.88 -22.74 3.81
C LYS A 185 -9.29 -22.94 5.21
N LYS A 186 -8.87 -24.17 5.53
CA LYS A 186 -8.24 -24.49 6.81
C LYS A 186 -6.94 -23.71 7.02
N ALA A 187 -6.11 -23.61 6.00
CA ALA A 187 -4.84 -22.89 6.08
C ALA A 187 -5.01 -21.37 6.18
N VAL A 188 -5.94 -20.78 5.42
CA VAL A 188 -6.28 -19.35 5.53
C VAL A 188 -6.73 -19.03 6.95
N ARG A 189 -7.70 -19.78 7.50
CA ARG A 189 -8.20 -19.57 8.86
C ARG A 189 -7.11 -19.73 9.92
N ARG A 190 -6.23 -20.72 9.77
CA ARG A 190 -5.09 -20.91 10.68
C ARG A 190 -4.14 -19.71 10.64
N TYR A 191 -3.85 -19.21 9.45
CA TYR A 191 -3.00 -18.04 9.26
C TYR A 191 -3.62 -16.77 9.87
N GLU A 192 -4.90 -16.50 9.58
CA GLU A 192 -5.62 -15.35 10.15
C GLU A 192 -5.74 -15.42 11.67
N ARG A 193 -6.04 -16.60 12.23
CA ARG A 193 -6.04 -16.80 13.69
C ARG A 193 -4.67 -16.52 14.30
N ASN A 194 -3.60 -16.93 13.62
CA ASN A 194 -2.24 -16.66 14.09
C ASN A 194 -1.91 -15.16 14.06
N LEU A 195 -2.31 -14.45 12.99
CA LEU A 195 -2.19 -12.99 12.92
C LEU A 195 -2.94 -12.30 14.05
N ALA A 196 -4.19 -12.71 14.30
CA ALA A 196 -5.01 -12.14 15.37
C ALA A 196 -4.39 -12.40 16.75
N LYS A 197 -3.88 -13.61 17.01
CA LYS A 197 -3.22 -13.95 18.28
C LYS A 197 -2.00 -13.08 18.56
N HIS A 198 -1.25 -12.70 17.52
CA HIS A 198 0.00 -11.94 17.66
C HIS A 198 -0.15 -10.46 17.24
N CYS A 199 -1.37 -9.94 17.12
CA CYS A 199 -1.59 -8.58 16.64
C CYS A 199 -0.97 -7.53 17.54
N LYS A 200 -0.96 -7.76 18.87
CA LYS A 200 -0.37 -6.85 19.86
C LYS A 200 1.16 -6.87 19.85
N SER A 201 1.78 -8.04 19.68
CA SER A 201 3.23 -8.19 19.68
C SER A 201 3.86 -7.89 18.31
N ASN A 202 3.12 -8.09 17.23
CA ASN A 202 3.56 -7.79 15.86
C ASN A 202 2.47 -7.06 15.06
N PRO A 203 2.16 -5.80 15.41
CA PRO A 203 1.12 -5.02 14.74
C PRO A 203 1.40 -4.83 13.24
N LYS A 204 2.66 -4.75 12.83
CA LYS A 204 3.04 -4.62 11.41
C LYS A 204 2.49 -5.77 10.55
N SER A 205 2.44 -6.99 11.09
CA SER A 205 1.98 -8.16 10.34
C SER A 205 0.49 -8.13 10.01
N ILE A 206 -0.35 -7.65 10.94
CA ILE A 206 -1.79 -7.53 10.73
C ILE A 206 -2.11 -6.36 9.80
N TYR A 207 -1.44 -5.20 9.96
CA TYR A 207 -1.59 -4.08 9.02
C TYR A 207 -1.14 -4.45 7.61
N ALA A 208 -0.03 -5.17 7.45
CA ALA A 208 0.40 -5.66 6.14
C ALA A 208 -0.63 -6.61 5.50
N TYR A 209 -1.29 -7.46 6.29
CA TYR A 209 -2.36 -8.32 5.81
C TYR A 209 -3.59 -7.52 5.37
N MET A 210 -4.04 -6.56 6.19
CA MET A 210 -5.16 -5.67 5.88
C MET A 210 -4.88 -4.84 4.63
N ASN A 211 -3.70 -4.24 4.53
CA ASN A 211 -3.30 -3.43 3.37
C ASN A 211 -3.22 -4.26 2.07
N LYS A 212 -2.91 -5.56 2.15
CA LYS A 212 -2.95 -6.46 1.00
C LYS A 212 -4.36 -6.88 0.61
N LYS A 213 -5.30 -6.84 1.56
CA LYS A 213 -6.72 -7.16 1.35
C LYS A 213 -7.53 -5.94 0.92
N SER A 214 -7.12 -4.74 1.34
CA SER A 214 -7.73 -3.51 0.84
C SER A 214 -7.40 -3.36 -0.65
N LYS A 215 -8.46 -3.22 -1.45
CA LYS A 215 -8.35 -3.07 -2.91
C LYS A 215 -7.93 -1.66 -3.31
N VAL A 216 -8.06 -0.70 -2.40
CA VAL A 216 -7.68 0.68 -2.59
C VAL A 216 -6.69 1.03 -1.51
N ARG A 217 -5.56 1.62 -1.89
CA ARG A 217 -4.63 2.15 -0.89
C ARG A 217 -5.23 3.44 -0.35
N ASP A 218 -5.33 3.51 0.97
CA ASP A 218 -5.60 4.75 1.64
C ASP A 218 -4.49 5.74 1.29
N SER A 219 -4.89 6.91 0.81
CA SER A 219 -3.99 7.97 0.41
C SER A 219 -4.59 9.30 0.84
N ILE A 220 -3.73 10.14 1.41
CA ILE A 220 -4.13 11.49 1.79
C ILE A 220 -4.52 12.23 0.51
N THR A 221 -5.82 12.44 0.36
CA THR A 221 -6.44 13.05 -0.83
C THR A 221 -7.01 14.43 -0.53
N ALA A 222 -7.22 14.73 0.75
CA ALA A 222 -7.64 16.03 1.22
C ALA A 222 -7.05 16.30 2.61
N LEU A 223 -6.75 17.55 2.91
CA LEU A 223 -6.35 18.01 4.24
C LEU A 223 -7.23 19.21 4.63
N LYS A 224 -7.70 19.24 5.88
CA LYS A 224 -8.42 20.40 6.41
C LYS A 224 -7.43 21.30 7.16
N ILE A 225 -7.24 22.52 6.68
CA ILE A 225 -6.35 23.54 7.27
C ILE A 225 -7.19 24.79 7.51
N ASN A 226 -7.30 25.24 8.76
CA ASN A 226 -8.03 26.46 9.12
C ASN A 226 -9.42 26.53 8.46
N ASP A 227 -10.18 25.44 8.57
CA ASP A 227 -11.51 25.25 7.96
C ASP A 227 -11.60 25.23 6.42
N LYS A 228 -10.47 25.38 5.71
CA LYS A 228 -10.38 25.16 4.28
C LYS A 228 -9.98 23.72 3.96
N ILE A 229 -10.66 23.11 2.99
CA ILE A 229 -10.28 21.80 2.46
C ILE A 229 -9.31 22.00 1.29
N VAL A 230 -8.11 21.44 1.44
CA VAL A 230 -7.07 21.41 0.41
C VAL A 230 -7.06 20.02 -0.22
N THR A 231 -7.26 19.94 -1.53
CA THR A 231 -7.23 18.68 -2.30
C THR A 231 -6.07 18.61 -3.29
N ASP A 232 -5.41 19.75 -3.56
CA ASP A 232 -4.24 19.79 -4.42
C ASP A 232 -3.02 19.12 -3.75
N ARG A 233 -2.34 18.24 -4.48
CA ARG A 233 -1.25 17.43 -3.92
C ARG A 233 -0.03 18.28 -3.55
N LEU A 234 0.27 19.31 -4.34
CA LEU A 234 1.40 20.19 -4.08
C LEU A 234 1.13 21.05 -2.85
N GLU A 235 -0.09 21.57 -2.72
CA GLU A 235 -0.52 22.35 -1.56
C GLU A 235 -0.56 21.49 -0.28
N ILE A 236 -1.02 20.24 -0.35
CA ILE A 236 -0.94 19.27 0.75
C ILE A 236 0.53 19.06 1.17
N ALA A 237 1.43 18.81 0.22
CA ALA A 237 2.85 18.59 0.52
C ALA A 237 3.51 19.82 1.15
N LYS A 238 3.23 21.02 0.61
CA LYS A 238 3.69 22.29 1.18
C LYS A 238 3.19 22.48 2.61
N SER A 239 1.94 22.14 2.87
CA SER A 239 1.32 22.26 4.20
C SER A 239 2.00 21.35 5.22
N PHE A 240 2.31 20.11 4.85
CA PHE A 240 3.11 19.22 5.69
C PHE A 240 4.51 19.78 5.94
N ASN A 241 5.19 20.29 4.91
CA ASN A 241 6.52 20.88 5.07
C ASN A 241 6.51 22.08 6.02
N LEU A 242 5.51 22.95 5.93
CA LEU A 242 5.34 24.10 6.84
C LEU A 242 5.11 23.64 8.29
N TYR A 243 4.29 22.61 8.49
CA TYR A 243 4.06 22.04 9.81
C TYR A 243 5.32 21.37 10.38
N PHE A 244 6.03 20.57 9.59
CA PHE A 244 7.29 19.97 10.05
C PHE A 244 8.33 21.04 10.36
N LYS A 245 8.36 22.13 9.56
CA LYS A 245 9.19 23.30 9.85
C LYS A 245 8.88 23.92 11.21
N SER A 246 7.60 24.06 11.57
CA SER A 246 7.20 24.75 12.80
C SER A 246 7.53 23.98 14.08
N VAL A 247 7.67 22.65 14.00
CA VAL A 247 8.03 21.82 15.15
C VAL A 247 9.53 21.60 15.31
N PHE A 248 10.36 22.05 14.36
CA PHE A 248 11.81 22.03 14.54
C PHE A 248 12.24 23.08 15.57
N THR A 249 13.03 22.65 16.55
CA THR A 249 13.74 23.55 17.46
C THR A 249 14.76 24.36 16.69
N ARG A 250 14.77 25.68 16.89
CA ARG A 250 15.87 26.53 16.41
C ARG A 250 17.12 26.14 17.17
N GLN A 251 18.11 25.63 16.45
CA GLN A 251 19.42 25.38 17.04
C GLN A 251 20.13 26.74 17.16
N GLU A 252 20.57 27.11 18.37
CA GLU A 252 21.46 28.27 18.53
C GLU A 252 22.78 28.02 17.82
N ILE A 253 23.47 29.10 17.45
CA ILE A 253 24.77 29.05 16.76
C ILE A 253 25.76 28.34 17.71
N GLY A 254 26.06 27.10 17.41
CA GLY A 254 26.90 26.21 18.21
C GLY A 254 27.12 24.90 17.48
N ASP A 255 27.91 24.00 18.07
CA ASP A 255 28.25 22.74 17.42
C ASP A 255 26.99 21.91 17.10
N PRO A 256 26.94 21.26 15.91
CA PRO A 256 25.86 20.36 15.57
C PRO A 256 25.71 19.28 16.65
N PRO A 257 24.50 18.75 16.88
CA PRO A 257 24.29 17.77 17.93
C PRO A 257 25.15 16.54 17.60
N ALA A 258 25.96 16.09 18.56
CA ALA A 258 26.76 14.89 18.37
C ALA A 258 25.82 13.68 18.18
N PHE A 259 25.73 13.17 16.96
CA PHE A 259 25.01 11.94 16.67
C PHE A 259 25.94 10.76 16.92
N SER A 260 25.57 9.85 17.82
CA SER A 260 26.25 8.56 17.93
C SER A 260 26.26 7.86 16.56
N LEU A 261 27.39 7.26 16.17
CA LEU A 261 27.49 6.48 14.94
C LEU A 261 26.36 5.43 14.91
N ARG A 262 25.43 5.58 13.95
CA ARG A 262 24.29 4.66 13.81
C ARG A 262 24.73 3.21 13.55
N THR A 263 25.95 3.02 13.08
CA THR A 263 26.58 1.72 12.78
C THR A 263 27.08 0.97 14.00
N ASP A 264 27.32 1.63 15.14
CA ASP A 264 27.81 0.95 16.35
C ASP A 264 26.72 0.12 17.03
N LYS A 265 25.45 0.42 16.76
CA LYS A 265 24.31 -0.44 17.10
C LYS A 265 24.09 -1.48 16.01
N ILE A 266 25.06 -2.38 15.79
CA ILE A 266 24.84 -3.59 15.00
C ILE A 266 23.73 -4.39 15.68
N PHE A 267 22.58 -4.46 15.02
CA PHE A 267 21.57 -5.46 15.31
C PHE A 267 22.24 -6.84 15.30
N LYS A 268 22.34 -7.50 16.47
CA LYS A 268 22.65 -8.93 16.59
C LYS A 268 21.49 -9.75 16.00
N ILE A 269 21.24 -9.64 14.70
CA ILE A 269 20.43 -10.62 13.98
C ILE A 269 21.35 -11.82 13.80
N ASN A 270 21.18 -12.82 14.67
CA ASN A 270 21.78 -14.14 14.47
C ASN A 270 21.15 -14.74 13.20
N PRO A 271 21.91 -14.91 12.10
CA PRO A 271 21.35 -15.35 10.82
C PRO A 271 20.88 -16.81 10.81
N PHE A 272 20.93 -17.52 11.95
CA PHE A 272 20.63 -18.95 12.05
C PHE A 272 19.49 -19.33 13.00
N LYS A 273 18.68 -18.40 13.52
CA LYS A 273 17.44 -18.80 14.21
C LYS A 273 16.29 -19.03 13.23
N SER A 274 16.21 -20.26 12.75
CA SER A 274 14.99 -20.86 12.21
C SER A 274 13.91 -20.98 13.29
N VAL A 275 12.74 -20.38 13.04
CA VAL A 275 11.44 -20.80 13.61
C VAL A 275 10.43 -20.82 12.46
#